data_AF-A0A438KNK5-F1
#
_entry.id   AF-A0A438KNK5-F1
#
_cell.length_a   1.000
_cell.length_b   1.000
_cell.length_c   1.000
_cell.angle_alpha   90.00
_cell.angle_beta   90.00
_cell.angle_gamma   90.00
#
_symmetry.space_group_name_H-M   'P 1'
#
loop_
_entity.id
_entity.type
_entity.pdbx_description
1 polymer ?
#
loop_
_entity_poly.entity_id
_entity_poly.type
_entity_poly.pdbx_seq_one_letter_code
_entity_poly.pdbx_strand_id
1 'polypeptide(L)'
;MAITGPRVSVNGARVHSRGVARQVPLSLPIAVPYDVALRHLRTVKPNQFTSAHYREIDAPITTVWSILRCFDSPGEYKPFIRFCHLASGNVEVGSIRHLVVHRNLPGKDSIERLDILDDKAYVTGFSIIGGDNNLKNYRSVTTLHTAANSEERS
;
A
#
# COMPACT_ATOMS: atom_id res chain seq x y z
N MET A 1 -0.32 -0.55 5.60
CA MET A 1 -0.21 0.93 5.68
C MET A 1 1.05 1.34 4.94
N ALA A 2 0.99 2.16 3.89
CA ALA A 2 2.20 2.64 3.20
C ALA A 2 2.24 4.18 3.27
N ILE A 3 3.21 4.70 4.02
CA ILE A 3 3.70 6.06 3.87
C ILE A 3 5.22 5.98 3.94
N THR A 4 5.90 6.50 2.92
CA THR A 4 7.18 7.19 3.08
C THR A 4 7.55 7.88 1.77
N GLY A 5 7.33 9.20 1.74
CA GLY A 5 8.25 10.12 1.08
C GLY A 5 9.55 10.24 1.90
N PRO A 6 10.56 10.97 1.40
CA PRO A 6 11.96 10.58 1.53
C PRO A 6 12.49 10.77 2.95
N ARG A 7 13.19 9.76 3.46
CA ARG A 7 14.26 9.96 4.43
C ARG A 7 15.40 9.00 4.11
N VAL A 8 16.50 9.58 3.64
CA VAL A 8 17.80 8.92 3.59
C VAL A 8 18.21 8.66 5.05
N SER A 9 18.40 7.40 5.40
CA SER A 9 19.42 7.02 6.37
C SER A 9 20.02 5.69 5.93
N VAL A 10 21.34 5.68 5.93
CA VAL A 10 22.21 4.68 5.35
C VAL A 10 22.34 3.53 6.34
N ASN A 11 22.06 2.30 5.91
CA ASN A 11 22.74 1.10 6.39
C ASN A 11 22.78 0.08 5.25
N GLY A 12 24.00 -0.27 4.88
CA GLY A 12 24.34 -0.77 3.55
C GLY A 12 23.93 -2.22 3.29
N ALA A 13 23.46 -2.44 2.07
CA ALA A 13 23.91 -3.57 1.25
C ALA A 13 23.77 -3.15 -0.22
N ARG A 14 24.84 -2.57 -0.78
CA ARG A 14 24.92 -2.28 -2.22
C ARG A 14 25.21 -3.60 -2.94
N VAL A 15 24.17 -4.34 -3.28
CA VAL A 15 24.31 -5.49 -4.19
C VAL A 15 23.96 -5.02 -5.60
N HIS A 16 25.00 -4.65 -6.35
CA HIS A 16 24.90 -4.60 -7.80
C HIS A 16 24.70 -6.03 -8.30
N SER A 17 23.56 -6.34 -8.89
CA SER A 17 23.41 -7.59 -9.64
C SER A 17 22.62 -7.34 -10.92
N ARG A 18 23.27 -7.69 -12.04
CA ARG A 18 22.70 -7.63 -13.38
C ARG A 18 21.61 -8.70 -13.51
N GLY A 19 20.44 -8.28 -13.99
CA GLY A 19 19.55 -9.09 -14.81
C GLY A 19 19.11 -10.46 -14.29
N VAL A 20 18.48 -10.53 -13.11
CA VAL A 20 17.62 -11.68 -12.76
C VAL A 20 16.41 -11.16 -11.97
N ALA A 21 15.21 -11.53 -12.40
CA ALA A 21 13.98 -11.32 -11.64
C ALA A 21 14.10 -12.04 -10.29
N ARG A 22 14.35 -11.29 -9.21
CA ARG A 22 14.36 -11.82 -7.85
C ARG A 22 12.98 -11.67 -7.23
N GLN A 23 12.40 -12.79 -6.83
CA GLN A 23 11.42 -12.78 -5.74
C GLN A 23 12.18 -12.34 -4.50
N VAL A 24 11.87 -11.16 -3.97
CA VAL A 24 12.43 -10.70 -2.69
C VAL A 24 11.47 -11.20 -1.60
N PRO A 25 11.86 -12.19 -0.78
CA PRO A 25 11.06 -12.55 0.38
C PRO A 25 11.09 -11.36 1.33
N LEU A 26 9.93 -10.99 1.87
CA LEU A 26 9.86 -10.05 2.97
C LEU A 26 10.49 -10.73 4.20
N SER A 27 11.77 -10.45 4.49
CA SER A 27 12.39 -10.83 5.76
C SER A 27 11.84 -9.92 6.85
N LEU A 28 10.62 -10.19 7.30
CA LEU A 28 10.00 -9.51 8.43
C LEU A 28 10.23 -10.36 9.68
N PRO A 29 10.65 -9.76 10.82
CA PRO A 29 10.73 -10.45 12.11
C PRO A 29 9.36 -10.75 12.74
N ILE A 30 8.28 -10.75 11.93
CA ILE A 30 6.89 -10.76 12.34
C ILE A 30 6.21 -11.92 11.61
N ALA A 31 5.48 -12.76 12.36
CA ALA A 31 4.70 -13.87 11.83
C ALA A 31 3.49 -13.34 11.03
N VAL A 32 3.74 -12.94 9.79
CA VAL A 32 2.69 -12.62 8.83
C VAL A 32 2.20 -13.92 8.20
N PRO A 33 0.88 -14.20 8.15
CA PRO A 33 0.35 -15.38 7.49
C PRO A 33 0.90 -15.55 6.07
N TYR A 34 1.19 -16.79 5.66
CA TYR A 34 1.83 -17.07 4.38
C TYR A 34 1.03 -16.56 3.18
N ASP A 35 -0.30 -16.70 3.23
CA ASP A 35 -1.21 -16.21 2.19
C ASP A 35 -1.19 -14.68 2.10
N VAL A 36 -0.98 -13.97 3.21
CA VAL A 36 -0.77 -12.52 3.22
C VAL A 36 0.56 -12.18 2.56
N ALA A 37 1.65 -12.87 2.92
CA ALA A 37 2.96 -12.63 2.32
C ALA A 37 2.95 -12.80 0.79
N LEU A 38 2.27 -13.84 0.28
CA LEU A 38 2.12 -14.09 -1.16
C LEU A 38 1.46 -12.93 -1.91
N ARG A 39 0.47 -12.25 -1.31
CA ARG A 39 -0.23 -11.10 -1.94
C ARG A 39 0.64 -9.87 -2.12
N HIS A 40 1.74 -9.79 -1.36
CA HIS A 40 2.72 -8.69 -1.44
C HIS A 40 3.95 -9.05 -2.28
N LEU A 41 4.07 -10.28 -2.77
CA LEU A 41 5.16 -10.65 -3.67
C LEU A 41 4.99 -9.93 -5.02
N ARG A 42 6.07 -9.30 -5.46
CA ARG A 42 6.13 -8.58 -6.73
C ARG A 42 7.37 -8.99 -7.50
N THR A 43 7.18 -9.24 -8.79
CA THR A 43 8.29 -9.31 -9.74
C THR A 43 8.72 -7.89 -10.05
N VAL A 44 9.96 -7.56 -9.68
CA VAL A 44 10.53 -6.21 -9.81
C VAL A 44 11.47 -6.18 -11.02
N LYS A 45 11.27 -5.21 -11.92
CA LYS A 45 12.18 -4.95 -13.06
C LYS A 45 13.40 -4.14 -12.60
N PRO A 46 14.50 -4.10 -13.39
CA PRO A 46 15.57 -3.13 -13.16
C PRO A 46 14.99 -1.71 -13.04
N ASN A 47 15.49 -0.92 -12.07
CA ASN A 47 15.01 0.43 -11.74
C ASN A 47 13.61 0.51 -11.11
N GLN A 48 13.05 -0.61 -10.65
CA GLN A 48 11.87 -0.62 -9.79
C GLN A 48 12.25 -0.89 -8.34
N PHE A 49 11.44 -0.37 -7.42
CA PHE A 49 11.60 -0.57 -6.00
C PHE A 49 10.32 -1.19 -5.44
N THR A 50 10.47 -2.01 -4.41
CA THR A 50 9.37 -2.57 -3.63
C THR A 50 9.64 -2.31 -2.16
N SER A 51 8.60 -2.01 -1.40
CA SER A 51 8.65 -1.90 0.04
C SER A 51 7.36 -2.46 0.62
N ALA A 52 7.45 -2.98 1.84
CA ALA A 52 6.30 -3.41 2.63
C ALA A 52 6.40 -2.78 4.01
N HIS A 53 5.24 -2.42 4.56
CA HIS A 53 5.15 -1.84 5.89
C HIS A 53 4.01 -2.49 6.65
N TYR A 54 4.36 -3.01 7.81
CA TYR A 54 3.45 -3.65 8.76
C TYR A 54 3.09 -2.68 9.88
N ARG A 55 1.83 -2.72 10.32
CA ARG A 55 1.37 -2.00 11.50
C ARG A 55 0.26 -2.81 12.15
N GLU A 56 0.42 -3.06 13.44
CA GLU A 56 -0.62 -3.61 14.28
C GLU A 56 -1.53 -2.49 14.78
N ILE A 57 -2.82 -2.80 14.86
CA ILE A 57 -3.88 -1.86 15.26
C ILE A 57 -4.76 -2.59 16.25
N ASP A 58 -4.85 -2.05 17.47
CA ASP A 58 -5.74 -2.53 18.51
C ASP A 58 -7.18 -2.04 18.26
N ALA A 59 -7.85 -2.68 17.31
CA ALA A 59 -9.23 -2.40 16.95
C ALA A 59 -9.86 -3.61 16.21
N PRO A 60 -11.20 -3.74 16.21
CA PRO A 60 -11.88 -4.77 15.44
C PRO A 60 -11.55 -4.69 13.94
N ILE A 61 -11.35 -5.85 13.32
CA ILE A 61 -10.96 -5.94 11.90
C ILE A 61 -11.98 -5.25 10.98
N THR A 62 -13.27 -5.35 11.28
CA THR A 62 -14.35 -4.73 10.53
C THR A 62 -14.30 -3.20 10.58
N THR A 63 -13.95 -2.62 11.74
CA THR A 63 -13.78 -1.18 11.93
C THR A 63 -12.58 -0.65 11.15
N VAL A 64 -11.45 -1.36 11.18
CA VAL A 64 -10.28 -0.95 10.40
C VAL A 64 -10.56 -1.11 8.91
N TRP A 65 -11.25 -2.18 8.52
CA TRP A 65 -11.60 -2.41 7.13
C TRP A 65 -12.56 -1.37 6.57
N SER A 66 -13.56 -0.92 7.35
CA SER A 66 -14.49 0.11 6.90
C SER A 66 -13.78 1.41 6.50
N ILE A 67 -12.64 1.71 7.11
CA ILE A 67 -11.80 2.87 6.76
C ILE A 67 -10.91 2.55 5.54
N LEU A 68 -10.22 1.41 5.55
CA LEU A 68 -9.27 1.06 4.48
C LEU A 68 -9.94 0.85 3.11
N ARG A 69 -11.20 0.38 3.10
CA ARG A 69 -11.97 0.13 1.88
C ARG A 69 -12.55 1.40 1.23
N CYS A 70 -12.58 2.52 1.96
CA CYS A 70 -13.07 3.81 1.44
C CYS A 70 -12.06 4.42 0.47
N PHE A 71 -12.16 4.02 -0.79
CA PHE A 71 -11.27 4.48 -1.86
C PHE A 71 -11.45 5.97 -2.18
N ASP A 72 -12.62 6.52 -2.00
CA ASP A 72 -12.96 7.93 -2.19
C ASP A 72 -12.48 8.84 -1.05
N SER A 73 -12.30 8.31 0.17
CA SER A 73 -11.93 9.07 1.37
C SER A 73 -10.58 8.66 1.99
N PRO A 74 -9.47 8.64 1.24
CA PRO A 74 -8.17 8.21 1.75
C PRO A 74 -7.57 9.16 2.79
N GLY A 75 -8.09 10.39 2.93
CA GLY A 75 -7.62 11.37 3.91
C GLY A 75 -7.80 10.91 5.37
N GLU A 76 -8.74 10.00 5.63
CA GLU A 76 -8.97 9.43 6.97
C GLU A 76 -7.75 8.68 7.52
N TYR A 77 -6.93 8.10 6.64
CA TYR A 77 -5.76 7.31 7.05
C TYR A 77 -4.44 7.72 6.35
N LYS A 78 -4.49 8.61 5.35
CA LYS A 78 -3.33 9.20 4.69
C LYS A 78 -3.30 10.72 4.97
N PRO A 79 -2.59 11.17 6.02
CA PRO A 79 -2.66 12.55 6.51
C PRO A 79 -2.08 13.60 5.55
N PHE A 80 -1.42 13.19 4.47
CA PHE A 80 -0.85 14.10 3.48
C PHE A 80 -1.82 14.50 2.36
N ILE A 81 -3.01 13.89 2.33
CA ILE A 81 -4.03 14.18 1.32
C ILE A 81 -4.84 15.38 1.77
N ARG A 82 -4.82 16.44 0.96
CA ARG A 82 -5.58 17.66 1.21
C ARG A 82 -7.03 17.51 0.79
N PHE A 83 -7.26 16.89 -0.36
CA PHE A 83 -8.60 16.63 -0.91
C PHE A 83 -8.55 15.42 -1.84
N CYS A 84 -9.66 14.69 -1.92
CA CYS A 84 -9.86 13.57 -2.82
C CYS A 84 -11.29 13.63 -3.35
N HIS A 85 -11.46 13.31 -4.63
CA HIS A 85 -12.78 13.07 -5.20
C HIS A 85 -12.74 11.89 -6.16
N LEU A 86 -13.88 11.26 -6.32
CA LEU A 86 -14.08 10.21 -7.30
C LEU A 86 -14.29 10.86 -8.67
N ALA A 87 -13.40 10.55 -9.61
CA ALA A 87 -13.47 11.04 -10.98
C ALA A 87 -14.36 10.13 -11.86
N SER A 88 -14.46 8.84 -11.52
CA SER A 88 -15.31 7.86 -12.22
C SER A 88 -15.60 6.64 -11.35
N GLY A 89 -16.78 6.04 -11.51
CA GLY A 89 -17.22 4.84 -10.81
C GLY A 89 -17.87 5.12 -9.45
N ASN A 90 -18.18 4.05 -8.70
CA ASN A 90 -18.83 4.12 -7.38
C ASN A 90 -18.08 3.27 -6.33
N VAL A 91 -16.77 3.47 -6.19
CA VAL A 91 -15.92 2.74 -5.22
C VAL A 91 -15.95 1.21 -5.46
N GLU A 92 -15.89 0.83 -6.74
CA GLU A 92 -15.77 -0.54 -7.21
C GLU A 92 -14.49 -0.71 -8.06
N VAL A 93 -14.06 -1.94 -8.31
CA VAL A 93 -12.87 -2.21 -9.13
C VAL A 93 -12.99 -1.53 -10.49
N GLY A 94 -11.97 -0.74 -10.86
CA GLY A 94 -11.96 0.11 -12.04
C GLY A 94 -12.30 1.58 -11.77
N SER A 95 -12.86 1.91 -10.59
CA SER A 95 -13.12 3.30 -10.19
C SER A 95 -11.84 4.13 -10.17
N ILE A 96 -11.95 5.41 -10.50
CA ILE A 96 -10.83 6.35 -10.59
C ILE A 96 -11.05 7.48 -9.61
N ARG A 97 -10.04 7.79 -8.81
CA ARG A 97 -10.00 8.99 -7.95
C ARG A 97 -8.92 9.94 -8.40
N HIS A 98 -9.14 11.23 -8.17
CA HIS A 98 -8.11 12.26 -8.24
C HIS A 98 -7.91 12.85 -6.85
N LEU A 99 -6.67 12.80 -6.37
CA LEU A 99 -6.31 13.31 -5.06
C LEU A 99 -5.22 14.37 -5.18
N VAL A 100 -5.30 15.36 -4.30
CA VAL A 100 -4.36 16.48 -4.20
C VAL A 100 -3.67 16.40 -2.85
N VAL A 101 -2.34 16.56 -2.84
CA VAL A 101 -1.54 16.53 -1.62
C VAL A 101 -1.29 17.93 -1.06
N HIS A 102 -0.84 18.03 0.19
CA HIS A 102 -0.41 19.31 0.74
C HIS A 102 0.81 19.89 0.00
N ARG A 103 0.89 21.22 -0.09
CA ARG A 103 1.89 21.96 -0.90
C ARG A 103 3.36 21.71 -0.54
N ASN A 104 3.64 21.14 0.64
CA ASN A 104 4.99 20.92 1.14
C ASN A 104 5.56 19.54 0.75
N LEU A 105 4.92 18.83 -0.19
CA LEU A 105 5.32 17.49 -0.60
C LEU A 105 5.80 17.46 -2.07
N PRO A 106 6.66 16.49 -2.43
CA PRO A 106 7.03 16.27 -3.83
C PRO A 106 5.81 15.77 -4.62
N GLY A 107 5.32 16.60 -5.53
CA GLY A 107 4.13 16.34 -6.36
C GLY A 107 2.93 17.17 -5.92
N LYS A 108 1.97 17.36 -6.84
CA LYS A 108 0.74 18.14 -6.59
C LYS A 108 -0.47 17.23 -6.47
N ASP A 109 -0.55 16.22 -7.32
CA ASP A 109 -1.70 15.34 -7.40
C ASP A 109 -1.38 13.94 -7.92
N SER A 110 -2.37 13.06 -7.80
CA SER A 110 -2.31 11.69 -8.28
C SER A 110 -3.67 11.28 -8.82
N ILE A 111 -3.68 10.66 -9.99
CA ILE A 111 -4.85 10.01 -10.57
C ILE A 111 -4.66 8.51 -10.37
N GLU A 112 -5.58 7.90 -9.63
CA GLU A 112 -5.44 6.53 -9.15
C GLU A 112 -6.64 5.68 -9.54
N ARG A 113 -6.39 4.43 -9.91
CA ARG A 113 -7.42 3.44 -10.21
C ARG A 113 -7.46 2.37 -9.14
N LEU A 114 -8.66 2.02 -8.67
CA LEU A 114 -8.90 0.90 -7.78
C LEU A 114 -8.74 -0.41 -8.57
N ASP A 115 -7.73 -1.21 -8.23
CA ASP A 115 -7.44 -2.48 -8.93
C ASP A 115 -7.99 -3.70 -8.17
N ILE A 116 -8.10 -3.62 -6.84
CA ILE A 116 -8.54 -4.71 -5.97
C ILE A 116 -9.44 -4.14 -4.89
N LEU A 117 -10.60 -4.77 -4.68
CA LEU A 117 -11.45 -4.56 -3.52
C LEU A 117 -12.12 -5.90 -3.19
N ASP A 118 -11.64 -6.57 -2.14
CA ASP A 118 -12.15 -7.85 -1.68
C ASP A 118 -12.50 -7.74 -0.19
N ASP A 119 -13.80 -7.62 0.08
CA ASP A 119 -14.34 -7.50 1.45
C ASP A 119 -14.24 -8.80 2.25
N LYS A 120 -14.15 -9.96 1.58
CA LYS A 120 -14.06 -11.26 2.26
C LYS A 120 -12.64 -11.53 2.73
N ALA A 121 -11.66 -11.23 1.88
CA ALA A 121 -10.24 -11.40 2.19
C ALA A 121 -9.59 -10.16 2.82
N TYR A 122 -10.33 -9.07 2.98
CA TYR A 122 -9.84 -7.79 3.51
C TYR A 122 -8.65 -7.23 2.73
N VAL A 123 -8.76 -7.21 1.39
CA VAL A 123 -7.69 -6.78 0.48
C VAL A 123 -8.15 -5.62 -0.39
N THR A 124 -7.38 -4.54 -0.40
CA THR A 124 -7.56 -3.41 -1.30
C THR A 124 -6.26 -3.08 -2.00
N GLY A 125 -6.33 -2.55 -3.22
CA GLY A 125 -5.15 -2.19 -3.97
C GLY A 125 -5.45 -1.21 -5.09
N PHE A 126 -4.50 -0.35 -5.40
CA PHE A 126 -4.65 0.67 -6.42
C PHE A 126 -3.34 0.86 -7.20
N SER A 127 -3.46 1.42 -8.40
CA SER A 127 -2.32 1.87 -9.20
C SER A 127 -2.46 3.35 -9.52
N ILE A 128 -1.32 4.04 -9.56
CA ILE A 128 -1.25 5.42 -10.08
C ILE A 128 -1.23 5.33 -11.61
N ILE A 129 -2.20 5.98 -12.26
CA ILE A 129 -2.37 6.01 -13.71
C ILE A 129 -2.08 7.39 -14.32
N GLY A 130 -1.89 8.41 -13.49
CA GLY A 130 -1.54 9.77 -13.93
C GLY A 130 -1.33 10.75 -12.77
N GLY A 131 -1.27 12.04 -13.11
CA GLY A 131 -1.05 13.13 -12.17
C GLY A 131 0.39 13.65 -12.12
N ASP A 132 0.58 14.76 -11.41
CA ASP A 132 1.86 15.41 -11.11
C ASP A 132 2.47 14.79 -9.85
N ASN A 133 3.07 13.61 -10.02
CA ASN A 133 3.85 12.91 -9.00
C ASN A 133 5.01 12.14 -9.64
N ASN A 134 6.01 11.79 -8.82
CA ASN A 134 7.21 11.07 -9.27
C ASN A 134 7.05 9.53 -9.24
N LEU A 135 5.85 9.02 -8.97
CA LEU A 135 5.58 7.60 -8.68
C LEU A 135 5.10 6.84 -9.92
N LYS A 136 5.94 6.79 -10.95
CA LYS A 136 5.63 6.10 -12.21
C LYS A 136 5.43 4.59 -11.99
N ASN A 137 4.33 4.05 -12.52
CA ASN A 137 3.94 2.63 -12.39
C ASN A 137 3.82 2.16 -10.93
N TYR A 138 3.49 3.07 -10.01
CA TYR A 138 3.30 2.72 -8.61
C TYR A 138 2.02 1.90 -8.44
N ARG A 139 2.16 0.80 -7.69
CA ARG A 139 1.05 -0.08 -7.31
C ARG A 139 1.14 -0.38 -5.83
N SER A 140 0.03 -0.22 -5.13
CA SER A 140 -0.10 -0.54 -3.71
C SER A 140 -1.08 -1.68 -3.51
N VAL A 141 -0.77 -2.57 -2.58
CA VAL A 141 -1.71 -3.53 -2.01
C VAL A 141 -1.67 -3.37 -0.51
N THR A 142 -2.85 -3.35 0.09
CA THR A 142 -3.05 -3.35 1.53
C THR A 142 -3.95 -4.52 1.88
N THR A 143 -3.44 -5.37 2.77
CA THR A 143 -4.17 -6.50 3.34
C THR A 143 -4.35 -6.24 4.82
N LEU A 144 -5.50 -6.58 5.36
CA LEU A 144 -5.75 -6.58 6.80
C LEU A 144 -5.99 -8.02 7.26
N HIS A 145 -5.41 -8.39 8.40
CA HIS A 145 -5.55 -9.72 9.00
C HIS A 145 -5.57 -9.57 10.52
N THR A 146 -6.14 -10.55 11.21
CA THR A 146 -6.04 -10.66 12.66
C THR A 146 -4.61 -11.03 13.04
N ALA A 147 -4.08 -10.42 14.10
CA ALA A 147 -2.85 -10.92 14.71
C ALA A 147 -3.10 -12.36 15.20
N ALA A 148 -2.10 -13.23 15.09
CA ALA A 148 -2.17 -14.53 15.72
C ALA A 148 -2.20 -14.29 17.24
N ASN A 149 -3.28 -14.68 17.91
CA ASN A 149 -3.32 -14.68 19.36
C ASN A 149 -2.13 -15.50 19.87
N SER A 150 -1.27 -14.89 20.68
CA SER A 150 -0.34 -15.61 21.55
C SER A 150 -1.11 -16.27 22.70
N GLU A 151 -2.08 -17.12 22.37
CA GLU A 151 -2.81 -17.96 23.32
C GLU A 151 -2.25 -19.38 23.26
N GLU A 152 -1.03 -19.51 23.79
CA GLU A 152 -0.52 -20.80 24.25
C GLU A 152 0.24 -20.53 25.57
N ARG A 153 -0.51 -20.14 26.59
CA ARG A 153 -0.12 -20.24 28.00
C ARG A 153 -1.37 -20.52 28.82
N SER A 154 -1.73 -21.80 28.91
CA SER A 154 -2.40 -22.39 30.06
C SER A 154 -1.85 -23.79 30.25
#